data_AF-A0A7X7RNP8-F1
#
_entry.id   AF-A0A7X7RNP8-F1
#
_cell.length_a   1.000
_cell.length_b   1.000
_cell.length_c   1.000
_cell.angle_alpha   90.00
_cell.angle_beta   90.00
_cell.angle_gamma   90.00
#
_symmetry.space_group_name_H-M   'P 1'
#
loop_
_entity.id
_entity.type
_entity.pdbx_description
1 polymer ?
#
loop_
_entity_poly.entity_id
_entity_poly.type
_entity_poly.pdbx_seq_one_letter_code
_entity_poly.pdbx_strand_id
1 'polypeptide(L)'
;MMSPSAPRRGRVETAFGAVAVPWLLMTGTKDDSLIGNADAASRLKVFDALPPGSHCELVLDNAEHSAFGDRALPGDREPRNPNHHRAILALSTAFWDTHLRGDGAARAWLTGDGPRKVLEKADRWQRK
;
A
#
# COMPACT_ATOMS: atom_id res chain seq x y z
N MET A 1 -8.10 4.58 -7.25
CA MET A 1 -7.89 3.26 -6.59
C MET A 1 -7.06 3.44 -5.33
N MET A 2 -6.89 2.39 -4.51
CA MET A 2 -6.21 2.43 -3.20
C MET A 2 -4.69 2.58 -3.32
N SER A 3 -4.23 3.60 -4.07
CA SER A 3 -2.82 3.88 -4.31
C SER A 3 -2.59 5.40 -4.27
N PRO A 4 -1.85 5.91 -3.28
CA PRO A 4 -1.74 7.34 -3.02
C PRO A 4 -0.88 8.01 -4.10
N SER A 5 -1.14 9.30 -4.32
CA SER A 5 -0.34 10.13 -5.22
C SER A 5 0.34 11.24 -4.43
N ALA A 6 1.59 11.55 -4.80
CA ALA A 6 2.23 12.78 -4.35
C ALA A 6 1.39 14.01 -4.75
N PRO A 7 1.44 15.10 -3.97
CA PRO A 7 0.69 16.31 -4.29
C PRO A 7 1.13 16.88 -5.64
N ARG A 8 0.17 17.33 -6.46
CA ARG A 8 0.46 17.93 -7.79
C ARG A 8 1.27 19.22 -7.69
N ARG A 9 1.16 19.94 -6.56
CA ARG A 9 1.92 21.16 -6.24
C ARG A 9 2.35 21.11 -4.79
N GLY A 10 3.54 21.61 -4.49
CA GLY A 10 4.12 21.58 -3.15
C GLY A 10 4.97 20.33 -2.89
N ARG A 11 5.44 20.20 -1.65
CA ARG A 11 6.33 19.11 -1.23
C ARG A 11 5.56 18.00 -0.53
N VAL A 12 5.96 16.75 -0.76
CA VAL A 12 5.33 15.57 -0.17
C VAL A 12 5.43 15.57 1.36
N GLU A 13 6.55 16.07 1.91
CA GLU A 13 6.75 16.16 3.37
C GLU A 13 5.80 17.18 4.01
N THR A 14 5.52 18.29 3.33
CA THR A 14 4.55 19.28 3.82
C THR A 14 3.13 18.73 3.78
N ALA A 15 2.80 17.93 2.76
CA ALA A 15 1.46 17.37 2.60
C ALA A 15 1.14 16.25 3.61
N PHE A 16 2.12 15.40 3.93
CA PHE A 16 1.89 14.18 4.72
C PHE A 16 2.62 14.14 6.07
N GLY A 17 3.55 15.08 6.33
CA GLY A 17 4.38 15.07 7.54
C GLY A 17 3.63 15.35 8.85
N ALA A 18 2.37 15.79 8.79
CA ALA A 18 1.52 16.03 9.95
C ALA A 18 0.49 14.91 10.19
N VAL A 19 0.51 13.82 9.42
CA VAL A 19 -0.44 12.71 9.58
C VAL A 19 -0.09 11.93 10.85
N ALA A 20 -0.93 12.07 11.89
CA ALA A 20 -0.74 11.39 13.18
C ALA A 20 -1.58 10.11 13.34
N VAL A 21 -2.51 9.84 12.42
CA VAL A 21 -3.39 8.66 12.47
C VAL A 21 -2.81 7.50 11.65
N PRO A 22 -3.02 6.23 12.05
CA PRO A 22 -2.51 5.08 11.32
C PRO A 22 -2.98 5.08 9.86
N TRP A 23 -2.05 4.92 8.91
CA TRP A 23 -2.35 4.77 7.48
C TRP A 23 -1.82 3.45 6.95
N LEU A 24 -2.62 2.80 6.11
CA LEU A 24 -2.19 1.67 5.29
C LEU A 24 -2.12 2.13 3.83
N LEU A 25 -0.91 2.19 3.30
CA LEU A 25 -0.63 2.56 1.92
C LEU A 25 -0.47 1.27 1.13
N MET A 26 -1.01 1.25 -0.09
CA MET A 26 -0.84 0.13 -1.00
C MET A 26 -0.45 0.68 -2.37
N THR A 27 0.50 0.05 -3.04
CA THR A 27 0.91 0.42 -4.40
C THR A 27 1.56 -0.77 -5.10
N GLY A 28 1.82 -0.65 -6.39
CA GLY A 28 2.52 -1.67 -7.17
C GLY A 28 3.85 -1.18 -7.74
N THR A 29 4.73 -2.12 -8.11
CA THR A 29 6.00 -1.80 -8.77
C THR A 29 5.84 -1.34 -10.23
N LYS A 30 4.64 -1.48 -10.80
CA LYS A 30 4.23 -1.01 -12.14
C LYS A 30 3.03 -0.06 -12.09
N ASP A 31 2.75 0.51 -10.91
CA ASP A 31 1.59 1.36 -10.70
C ASP A 31 1.83 2.79 -11.21
N ASP A 32 1.84 2.94 -12.53
CA ASP A 32 1.83 4.24 -13.17
C ASP A 32 0.38 4.69 -13.40
N SER A 33 0.11 5.97 -13.15
CA SER A 33 -1.22 6.53 -13.34
C SER A 33 -1.52 6.75 -14.82
N LEU A 34 -2.66 6.26 -15.29
CA LEU A 34 -3.18 6.58 -16.62
C LEU A 34 -3.59 8.06 -16.76
N ILE A 35 -3.89 8.72 -15.65
CA ILE A 35 -4.34 10.11 -15.60
C ILE A 35 -3.45 10.89 -14.62
N GLY A 36 -2.78 11.93 -15.11
CA GLY A 36 -1.81 12.71 -14.33
C GLY A 36 -0.39 12.15 -14.44
N ASN A 37 0.47 12.52 -13.49
CA ASN A 37 1.92 12.29 -13.59
C ASN A 37 2.48 11.45 -12.43
N ALA A 38 1.63 10.67 -11.76
CA ALA A 38 2.08 9.79 -10.68
C ALA A 38 2.63 8.50 -11.30
N ASP A 39 3.91 8.24 -11.04
CA ASP A 39 4.59 6.99 -11.38
C ASP A 39 4.81 6.14 -10.11
N ALA A 40 5.16 4.86 -10.28
CA ALA A 40 5.41 3.95 -9.16
C ALA A 40 6.41 4.54 -8.14
N ALA A 41 7.47 5.21 -8.60
CA ALA A 41 8.48 5.82 -7.74
C ALA A 41 7.91 6.97 -6.88
N SER A 42 7.03 7.81 -7.43
CA SER A 42 6.40 8.93 -6.73
C SER A 42 5.44 8.47 -5.63
N ARG A 43 4.82 7.29 -5.79
CA ARG A 43 3.91 6.70 -4.81
C ARG A 43 4.65 6.29 -3.54
N LEU A 44 5.85 5.72 -3.70
CA LEU A 44 6.71 5.32 -2.58
C LEU A 44 7.14 6.51 -1.71
N LYS A 45 7.28 7.71 -2.32
CA LYS A 45 7.65 8.93 -1.58
C LYS A 45 6.60 9.33 -0.54
N VAL A 46 5.35 8.89 -0.69
CA VAL A 46 4.28 9.20 0.27
C VAL A 46 4.56 8.50 1.60
N PHE A 47 4.94 7.21 1.56
CA PHE A 47 5.28 6.49 2.79
C PHE A 47 6.51 7.12 3.46
N ASP A 48 7.54 7.46 2.68
CA ASP A 48 8.76 8.11 3.19
C ASP A 48 8.48 9.45 3.90
N ALA A 49 7.49 10.21 3.42
CA ALA A 49 7.09 11.49 4.00
C ALA A 49 6.28 11.40 5.30
N LEU A 50 5.70 10.23 5.62
CA LEU A 50 4.95 10.05 6.86
C LEU A 50 5.87 10.10 8.09
N PRO A 51 5.43 10.66 9.22
CA PRO A 51 6.19 10.59 10.46
C PRO A 51 6.30 9.13 10.98
N PRO A 52 7.19 8.84 11.93
CA PRO A 52 7.16 7.59 12.70
C PRO A 52 5.80 7.39 13.37
N GLY A 53 5.30 6.15 13.47
CA GLY A 53 3.97 5.95 14.06
C GLY A 53 3.40 4.54 13.94
N SER A 54 2.27 4.43 13.24
CA SER A 54 1.61 3.14 12.97
C SER A 54 1.21 3.06 11.51
N HIS A 55 2.10 3.55 10.65
CA HIS A 55 1.89 3.53 9.22
C HIS A 55 2.48 2.25 8.63
N CYS A 56 1.79 1.68 7.66
CA CYS A 56 2.23 0.50 6.92
C CYS A 56 2.19 0.79 5.42
N GLU A 57 3.10 0.18 4.66
CA GLU A 57 3.07 0.17 3.20
C GLU A 57 3.18 -1.27 2.68
N LEU A 58 2.24 -1.61 1.80
CA LEU A 58 2.26 -2.79 0.94
C LEU A 58 2.67 -2.38 -0.48
N VAL A 59 3.77 -2.93 -0.98
CA VAL A 59 4.15 -2.82 -2.40
C VAL A 59 4.06 -4.18 -3.04
N LEU A 60 3.15 -4.33 -4.00
CA LEU A 60 2.92 -5.57 -4.74
C LEU A 60 3.79 -5.62 -5.99
N ASP A 61 4.48 -6.73 -6.20
CA ASP A 61 5.32 -6.91 -7.38
C ASP A 61 4.47 -7.10 -8.66
N ASN A 62 4.91 -6.46 -9.74
CA ASN A 62 4.24 -6.35 -11.04
C ASN A 62 2.77 -5.88 -10.97
N ALA A 63 2.34 -5.30 -9.86
CA ALA A 63 1.03 -4.70 -9.76
C ALA A 63 1.00 -3.37 -10.54
N GLU A 64 0.08 -3.29 -11.50
CA GLU A 64 -0.33 -2.06 -12.16
C GLU A 64 -1.46 -1.37 -11.37
N HIS A 65 -1.88 -0.17 -11.79
CA HIS A 65 -2.90 0.61 -11.08
C HIS A 65 -4.22 -0.16 -10.90
N SER A 66 -4.56 -1.02 -11.86
CA SER A 66 -5.77 -1.86 -11.86
C SER A 66 -5.72 -3.03 -10.88
N ALA A 67 -4.54 -3.39 -10.34
CA ALA A 67 -4.38 -4.52 -9.44
C ALA A 67 -5.23 -4.40 -8.16
N PHE A 68 -5.64 -3.19 -7.80
CA PHE A 68 -6.48 -2.87 -6.64
C PHE A 68 -8.00 -2.89 -6.94
N GLY A 69 -8.38 -3.02 -8.20
CA GLY A 69 -9.75 -3.26 -8.65
C GLY A 69 -9.90 -4.69 -9.15
N ASP A 70 -11.10 -5.08 -9.57
CA ASP A 70 -11.37 -6.43 -10.08
C ASP A 70 -11.39 -6.54 -11.61
N ARG A 71 -10.97 -5.48 -12.30
CA ARG A 71 -10.98 -5.39 -13.76
C ARG A 71 -9.69 -4.76 -14.24
N ALA A 72 -9.16 -5.29 -15.34
CA ALA A 72 -8.08 -4.64 -16.08
C ALA A 72 -8.57 -3.29 -16.62
N LEU A 73 -7.65 -2.33 -16.71
CA LEU A 73 -7.86 -1.05 -17.34
C LEU A 73 -7.24 -1.02 -18.75
N PRO A 74 -7.73 -0.16 -19.66
CA PRO A 74 -7.06 0.06 -20.94
C PRO A 74 -5.61 0.49 -20.72
N GLY A 75 -4.66 -0.25 -21.31
CA GLY A 75 -3.23 0.06 -21.22
C GLY A 75 -2.45 -0.82 -20.25
N ASP A 76 -3.13 -1.64 -19.44
CA ASP A 76 -2.50 -2.66 -18.61
C ASP A 76 -1.70 -3.65 -19.47
N ARG A 77 -0.54 -4.07 -18.96
CA ARG A 77 0.42 -4.95 -19.63
C ARG A 77 0.69 -6.21 -18.82
N GLU A 78 0.47 -6.17 -17.52
CA GLU A 78 0.78 -7.27 -16.63
C GLU A 78 -0.45 -8.19 -16.49
N PRO A 79 -0.23 -9.52 -16.45
CA PRO A 79 -1.30 -10.44 -16.16
C PRO A 79 -1.78 -10.26 -14.72
N ARG A 80 -3.08 -10.50 -14.51
CA ARG A 80 -3.69 -10.50 -13.18
C ARG A 80 -2.97 -11.51 -12.27
N ASN A 81 -2.39 -11.05 -11.17
CA ASN A 81 -1.90 -11.95 -10.12
C ASN A 81 -3.04 -12.21 -9.11
N PRO A 82 -3.52 -13.46 -8.96
CA PRO A 82 -4.59 -13.78 -8.01
C PRO A 82 -4.19 -13.59 -6.53
N ASN A 83 -2.89 -13.59 -6.20
CA ASN A 83 -2.43 -13.42 -4.83
C ASN A 83 -2.53 -11.96 -4.35
N HIS A 84 -2.51 -10.96 -5.24
CA HIS A 84 -2.59 -9.54 -4.87
C HIS A 84 -3.82 -9.24 -4.01
N HIS A 85 -5.00 -9.68 -4.46
CA HIS A 85 -6.24 -9.49 -3.70
C HIS A 85 -6.25 -10.28 -2.38
N ARG A 86 -5.66 -11.47 -2.35
CA ARG A 86 -5.53 -12.27 -1.12
C ARG A 86 -4.66 -11.55 -0.08
N ALA A 87 -3.54 -10.98 -0.51
CA ALA A 87 -2.65 -10.20 0.34
C ALA A 87 -3.32 -8.90 0.84
N ILE A 88 -3.97 -8.15 -0.05
CA ILE A 88 -4.72 -6.93 0.29
C ILE A 88 -5.78 -7.24 1.35
N LEU A 89 -6.57 -8.30 1.16
CA LEU A 89 -7.61 -8.70 2.10
C LEU A 89 -7.04 -9.01 3.48
N ALA A 90 -6.00 -9.85 3.56
CA ALA A 90 -5.39 -10.21 4.83
C ALA A 90 -4.78 -9.01 5.57
N LEU A 91 -4.01 -8.17 4.86
CA LEU A 91 -3.30 -7.05 5.47
C LEU A 91 -4.24 -5.92 5.88
N SER A 92 -5.21 -5.56 5.05
CA SER A 92 -6.20 -4.53 5.40
C SER A 92 -7.07 -4.96 6.57
N THR A 93 -7.50 -6.22 6.61
CA THR A 93 -8.28 -6.75 7.73
C THR A 93 -7.49 -6.69 9.03
N ALA A 94 -6.26 -7.22 9.04
CA ALA A 94 -5.40 -7.19 10.23
C ALA A 94 -5.06 -5.76 10.68
N PHE A 95 -4.86 -4.83 9.74
CA PHE A 95 -4.66 -3.42 10.03
C PHE A 95 -5.88 -2.79 10.72
N TRP A 96 -7.09 -3.02 10.19
CA TRP A 96 -8.32 -2.50 10.79
C TRP A 96 -8.65 -3.15 12.13
N ASP A 97 -8.50 -4.47 12.26
CA ASP A 97 -8.70 -5.14 13.55
C ASP A 97 -7.73 -4.60 14.61
N THR A 98 -6.48 -4.31 14.23
CA THR A 98 -5.47 -3.71 15.13
C THR A 98 -5.86 -2.31 15.61
N HIS A 99 -6.32 -1.45 14.70
CA HIS A 99 -6.48 -0.02 14.98
C HIS A 99 -7.91 0.41 15.36
N LEU A 100 -8.92 -0.30 14.85
CA LEU A 100 -10.33 0.01 15.12
C LEU A 100 -10.92 -0.85 16.23
N ARG A 101 -10.53 -2.12 16.32
CA ARG A 101 -11.01 -3.04 17.36
C ARG A 101 -10.03 -3.22 18.53
N GLY A 102 -8.79 -2.75 18.38
CA GLY A 102 -7.76 -2.95 19.39
C GLY A 102 -7.36 -4.42 19.55
N ASP A 103 -7.54 -5.24 18.52
CA ASP A 103 -7.28 -6.68 18.58
C ASP A 103 -5.76 -6.95 18.74
N GLY A 104 -5.39 -7.52 19.87
CA GLY A 104 -3.99 -7.84 20.19
C GLY A 104 -3.41 -8.97 19.33
N ALA A 105 -4.23 -9.93 18.90
CA ALA A 105 -3.79 -11.00 18.02
C ALA A 105 -3.57 -10.48 16.60
N ALA A 106 -4.45 -9.60 16.10
CA ALA A 106 -4.25 -8.92 14.82
C ALA A 106 -2.98 -8.06 14.84
N ARG A 107 -2.74 -7.34 15.94
CA ARG A 107 -1.51 -6.55 16.13
C ARG A 107 -0.27 -7.42 16.08
N ALA A 108 -0.25 -8.53 16.83
CA ALA A 108 0.87 -9.45 16.86
C ALA A 108 1.12 -10.09 15.49
N TRP A 109 0.05 -10.42 14.76
CA TRP A 109 0.15 -10.93 13.40
C TRP A 109 0.78 -9.88 12.48
N LEU A 110 0.26 -8.65 12.48
CA LEU A 110 0.66 -7.55 11.59
C LEU A 110 2.11 -7.08 11.81
N THR A 111 2.58 -7.10 13.06
CA THR A 111 3.94 -6.66 13.41
C THR A 111 4.98 -7.79 13.40
N GLY A 112 4.54 -9.05 13.48
CA GLY A 112 5.39 -10.23 13.35
C GLY A 112 5.47 -10.76 11.91
N ASP A 113 5.61 -12.09 11.78
CA ASP A 113 5.79 -12.78 10.49
C ASP A 113 4.48 -12.99 9.71
N GLY A 114 3.33 -12.57 10.25
CA GLY A 114 2.02 -12.77 9.64
C GLY A 114 1.94 -12.29 8.19
N PRO A 115 2.23 -11.01 7.89
CA PRO A 115 2.28 -10.47 6.53
C PRO A 115 3.10 -11.32 5.57
N ARG A 116 4.27 -11.81 6.00
CA ARG A 116 5.18 -12.56 5.13
C ARG A 116 4.58 -13.89 4.64
N LYS A 117 3.63 -14.46 5.38
CA LYS A 117 2.94 -15.71 5.04
C LYS A 117 1.92 -15.57 3.90
N VAL A 118 1.43 -14.36 3.63
CA VAL A 118 0.42 -14.10 2.57
C VAL A 118 1.02 -13.41 1.33
N LEU A 119 2.20 -12.83 1.48
CA LEU A 119 2.91 -12.12 0.42
C LEU A 119 3.72 -13.08 -0.45
N GLU A 120 3.99 -12.68 -1.70
CA GLU A 120 4.97 -13.31 -2.58
C GLU A 120 6.36 -12.72 -2.36
N LYS A 121 7.42 -13.48 -2.67
CA LYS A 121 8.80 -13.14 -2.29
C LYS A 121 9.22 -11.73 -2.73
N ALA A 122 8.74 -11.27 -3.88
CA ALA A 122 9.06 -9.96 -4.44
C ALA A 122 8.20 -8.82 -3.87
N ASP A 123 7.08 -9.12 -3.21
CA ASP A 123 6.27 -8.11 -2.53
C ASP A 123 7.02 -7.56 -1.31
N ARG A 124 6.85 -6.26 -1.07
CA ARG A 124 7.42 -5.56 0.07
C ARG A 124 6.35 -5.18 1.08
N TRP A 125 6.65 -5.43 2.35
CA TRP A 125 5.89 -4.96 3.49
C TRP A 125 6.81 -4.14 4.39
N GLN A 126 6.41 -2.92 4.73
CA GLN A 126 7.16 -2.08 5.64
C GLN A 126 6.26 -1.29 6.58
N ARG A 127 6.83 -0.87 7.71
CA ARG A 127 6.15 -0.18 8.81
C ARG A 127 7.01 0.95 9.34
N LYS A 128 6.37 1.99 9.88
CA LYS A 128 6.97 3.13 10.58
C LYS A 128 6.41 3.25 11.99
#